data_AF-A0A2V9M602-F1
#
_entry.id   AF-A0A2V9M602-F1
#
_cell.length_a   1.000
_cell.length_b   1.000
_cell.length_c   1.000
_cell.angle_alpha   90.00
_cell.angle_beta   90.00
_cell.angle_gamma   90.00
#
_symmetry.space_group_name_H-M   'P 1'
#
loop_
_entity.id
_entity.type
_entity.pdbx_description
1 polymer ?
#
loop_
_entity_poly.entity_id
_entity_poly.type
_entity_poly.pdbx_seq_one_letter_code
_entity_poly.pdbx_strand_id
1 'polypeptide(L)'
;MSVTVHIPTPLRQYVGQAETLTIEGKTVGDALHKLTSQYPDLKKHLYSEDGNLRSFINIYVNDEDVRYLERNKTPLKESDEIRIIPSIAGGSAAVAPNVELRPDEILRYSRHLIMPEVGMEGQLKLKAARVLTIGAGGLGSPLALYLTAAGVGKLGIVDFDVVDLTNLQRQILH
;
A
#
# COMPACT_ATOMS: atom_id res chain seq x y z
N MET A 1 -12.74 -14.01 -24.28
CA MET A 1 -13.69 -14.32 -23.19
C MET A 1 -13.97 -13.01 -22.50
N SER A 2 -15.24 -12.66 -22.31
CA SER A 2 -15.62 -11.42 -21.67
C SER A 2 -15.49 -11.57 -20.16
N VAL A 3 -14.78 -10.66 -19.51
CA VAL A 3 -14.58 -10.63 -18.05
C VAL A 3 -14.97 -9.27 -17.49
N THR A 4 -15.35 -9.26 -16.21
CA THR A 4 -15.70 -8.04 -15.49
C THR A 4 -14.50 -7.59 -14.66
N VAL A 5 -14.01 -6.38 -14.89
CA VAL A 5 -12.92 -5.79 -14.11
C VAL A 5 -13.49 -4.75 -13.13
N HIS A 6 -13.32 -4.98 -11.84
CA HIS A 6 -13.70 -4.05 -10.79
C HIS A 6 -12.60 -3.01 -10.56
N ILE A 7 -12.97 -1.74 -10.66
CA ILE A 7 -12.08 -0.59 -10.53
C ILE A 7 -12.20 0.00 -9.11
N PRO A 8 -11.10 0.03 -8.34
CA PRO A 8 -11.10 0.56 -6.99
C PRO A 8 -11.35 2.08 -7.03
N THR A 9 -12.05 2.61 -6.02
CA THR A 9 -12.50 4.01 -5.98
C THR A 9 -11.45 5.04 -6.41
N PRO A 10 -10.19 4.99 -5.95
CA PRO A 10 -9.19 6.00 -6.31
C PRO A 10 -8.77 5.99 -7.78
N LEU A 11 -9.01 4.89 -8.48
CA LEU A 11 -8.67 4.72 -9.90
C LEU A 11 -9.84 5.02 -10.84
N ARG A 12 -11.08 5.15 -10.32
CA ARG A 12 -12.29 5.38 -11.13
C ARG A 12 -12.22 6.66 -11.95
N GLN A 13 -11.53 7.69 -11.44
CA GLN A 13 -11.32 8.95 -12.16
C GLN A 13 -10.61 8.78 -13.52
N TYR A 14 -9.78 7.75 -13.67
CA TYR A 14 -9.03 7.47 -14.92
C TYR A 14 -9.84 6.64 -15.93
N VAL A 15 -11.04 6.20 -15.55
CA VAL A 15 -11.92 5.37 -16.37
C VAL A 15 -13.35 5.93 -16.46
N GLY A 16 -13.49 7.26 -16.38
CA GLY A 16 -14.80 7.92 -16.51
C GLY A 16 -15.76 7.62 -15.36
N GLN A 17 -15.24 7.44 -14.14
CA GLN A 17 -15.99 7.08 -12.92
C GLN A 17 -16.64 5.69 -12.94
N ALA A 18 -16.29 4.83 -13.90
CA ALA A 18 -16.80 3.47 -13.96
C ALA A 18 -16.33 2.62 -12.77
N GLU A 19 -17.27 1.94 -12.12
CA GLU A 19 -17.00 0.97 -11.04
C GLU A 19 -16.58 -0.39 -11.60
N THR A 20 -17.19 -0.81 -12.69
CA THR A 20 -16.86 -2.04 -13.41
C THR A 20 -16.69 -1.75 -14.89
N LEU A 21 -15.82 -2.52 -15.53
CA LEU A 21 -15.58 -2.49 -16.97
C LEU A 21 -15.59 -3.90 -17.52
N THR A 22 -16.24 -4.07 -18.67
CA THR A 22 -16.24 -5.35 -19.39
C THR A 22 -15.09 -5.37 -20.37
N ILE A 23 -14.15 -6.29 -20.20
CA ILE A 23 -12.95 -6.40 -21.03
C ILE A 23 -12.83 -7.82 -21.57
N GLU A 24 -12.42 -7.98 -22.83
CA GLU A 24 -12.18 -9.29 -23.39
C GLU A 24 -10.73 -9.74 -23.16
N GLY A 25 -10.50 -10.84 -22.48
CA GLY A 25 -9.16 -11.42 -22.27
C GLY A 25 -9.13 -12.92 -22.50
N LYS A 26 -7.92 -13.48 -22.72
CA LYS A 26 -7.66 -14.91 -22.53
C LYS A 26 -6.93 -15.17 -21.22
N THR A 27 -6.07 -14.24 -20.83
CA THR A 27 -5.34 -14.24 -19.56
C THR A 27 -5.50 -12.92 -18.83
N VAL A 28 -5.14 -12.89 -17.53
CA VAL A 28 -5.10 -11.66 -16.73
C VAL A 28 -4.23 -10.60 -17.40
N GLY A 29 -3.06 -10.99 -17.94
CA GLY A 29 -2.17 -10.08 -18.65
C GLY A 29 -2.82 -9.45 -19.88
N ASP A 30 -3.53 -10.25 -20.68
CA ASP A 30 -4.25 -9.74 -21.87
C ASP A 30 -5.36 -8.75 -21.49
N ALA A 31 -6.13 -9.07 -20.45
CA ALA A 31 -7.22 -8.23 -19.97
C ALA A 31 -6.68 -6.89 -19.44
N LEU A 32 -5.63 -6.91 -18.60
CA LEU A 32 -5.00 -5.68 -18.10
C LEU A 32 -4.31 -4.88 -19.21
N HIS A 33 -3.69 -5.54 -20.19
CA HIS A 33 -3.11 -4.86 -21.34
C HIS A 33 -4.19 -4.14 -22.17
N LYS A 34 -5.31 -4.80 -22.47
CA LYS A 34 -6.42 -4.16 -23.19
C LYS A 34 -7.05 -3.02 -22.40
N LEU A 35 -7.27 -3.22 -21.10
CA LEU A 35 -7.77 -2.17 -20.21
C LEU A 35 -6.87 -0.93 -20.24
N THR A 36 -5.56 -1.12 -20.07
CA THR A 36 -4.59 -0.01 -20.08
C THR A 36 -4.35 0.59 -21.47
N SER A 37 -4.65 -0.14 -22.54
CA SER A 37 -4.64 0.39 -23.92
C SER A 37 -5.85 1.30 -24.17
N GLN A 38 -7.01 0.95 -23.61
CA GLN A 38 -8.22 1.77 -23.70
C GLN A 38 -8.18 2.98 -22.76
N TYR A 39 -7.50 2.85 -21.61
CA TYR A 39 -7.34 3.90 -20.59
C TYR A 39 -5.86 4.15 -20.28
N PRO A 40 -5.13 4.93 -21.12
CA PRO A 40 -3.69 5.14 -20.96
C PRO A 40 -3.28 5.78 -19.63
N ASP A 41 -4.11 6.67 -19.07
CA ASP A 41 -3.80 7.32 -17.79
C ASP A 41 -3.85 6.33 -16.62
N LEU A 42 -4.73 5.32 -16.67
CA LEU A 42 -4.78 4.25 -15.67
C LEU A 42 -3.45 3.45 -15.65
N LYS A 43 -2.81 3.27 -16.81
CA LYS A 43 -1.55 2.51 -16.93
C LYS A 43 -0.46 3.04 -16.01
N LYS A 44 -0.35 4.38 -15.88
CA LYS A 44 0.66 5.05 -15.05
C LYS A 44 0.53 4.70 -13.56
N HIS A 45 -0.68 4.37 -13.11
CA HIS A 45 -0.98 4.01 -11.72
C HIS A 45 -0.83 2.52 -11.44
N LEU A 46 -1.00 1.65 -12.45
CA LEU A 46 -0.88 0.20 -12.29
C LEU A 46 0.54 -0.33 -12.54
N TYR A 47 1.27 0.28 -13.47
CA TYR A 47 2.59 -0.19 -13.93
C TYR A 47 3.70 0.81 -13.59
N SER A 48 4.92 0.30 -13.40
CA SER A 48 6.16 1.10 -13.35
C SER A 48 6.58 1.53 -14.76
N GLU A 49 7.58 2.42 -14.84
CA GLU A 49 8.15 2.86 -16.12
C GLU A 49 8.78 1.70 -16.90
N ASP A 50 9.31 0.70 -16.19
CA ASP A 50 9.86 -0.54 -16.78
C ASP A 50 8.79 -1.52 -17.29
N GLY A 51 7.50 -1.16 -17.20
CA GLY A 51 6.38 -1.97 -17.68
C GLY A 51 5.97 -3.12 -16.76
N ASN A 52 6.52 -3.20 -15.54
CA ASN A 52 6.13 -4.19 -14.54
C ASN A 52 4.94 -3.70 -13.69
N LEU A 53 4.06 -4.61 -13.27
CA LEU A 53 2.98 -4.26 -12.34
C LEU A 53 3.59 -3.81 -11.00
N ARG A 54 3.12 -2.68 -10.46
CA ARG A 54 3.65 -2.15 -9.19
C ARG A 54 3.34 -3.11 -8.04
N SER A 55 4.29 -3.29 -7.13
CA SER A 55 4.20 -4.28 -6.02
C SER A 55 3.03 -4.03 -5.07
N PHE A 56 2.59 -2.77 -4.93
CA PHE A 56 1.43 -2.39 -4.13
C PHE A 56 0.09 -2.59 -4.85
N ILE A 57 0.08 -3.08 -6.09
CA ILE A 57 -1.15 -3.46 -6.79
C ILE A 57 -1.34 -4.97 -6.66
N ASN A 58 -2.44 -5.37 -6.03
CA ASN A 58 -2.85 -6.75 -5.92
C ASN A 58 -3.98 -7.00 -6.93
N ILE A 59 -3.94 -8.15 -7.59
CA ILE A 59 -4.93 -8.55 -8.60
C ILE A 59 -5.52 -9.87 -8.16
N TYR A 60 -6.85 -9.95 -8.18
CA TYR A 60 -7.59 -11.16 -7.83
C TYR A 60 -8.44 -11.60 -9.01
N VAL A 61 -8.57 -12.90 -9.21
CA VAL A 61 -9.54 -13.52 -10.12
C VAL A 61 -10.48 -14.37 -9.27
N ASN A 62 -11.78 -14.05 -9.27
CA ASN A 62 -12.80 -14.77 -8.48
C ASN A 62 -12.38 -14.97 -7.00
N ASP A 63 -11.84 -13.91 -6.37
CA ASP A 63 -11.34 -13.87 -4.99
C ASP A 63 -9.99 -14.58 -4.70
N GLU A 64 -9.34 -15.17 -5.71
CA GLU A 64 -8.00 -15.73 -5.57
C GLU A 64 -6.92 -14.74 -6.07
N ASP A 65 -5.89 -14.48 -5.24
CA ASP A 65 -4.76 -13.63 -5.64
C ASP A 65 -3.94 -14.34 -6.74
N VAL A 66 -3.75 -13.66 -7.88
CA VAL A 66 -3.05 -14.21 -9.04
C VAL A 66 -1.59 -14.60 -8.75
N ARG A 67 -1.01 -14.14 -7.63
CA ARG A 67 0.33 -14.54 -7.17
C ARG A 67 0.41 -16.00 -6.75
N TYR A 68 -0.71 -16.60 -6.31
CA TYR A 68 -0.82 -18.03 -5.99
C TYR A 68 -1.24 -18.87 -7.22
N LEU A 69 -1.55 -18.20 -8.33
CA LEU A 69 -1.86 -18.78 -9.62
C LEU A 69 -0.66 -18.60 -10.58
N GLU A 70 -0.92 -18.35 -11.87
CA GLU A 70 0.10 -18.14 -12.89
C GLU A 70 0.39 -16.65 -13.18
N ARG A 71 0.05 -15.76 -12.23
CA ARG A 71 0.22 -14.30 -12.35
C ARG A 71 -0.45 -13.76 -13.61
N ASN A 72 0.29 -13.07 -14.48
CA ASN A 72 -0.22 -12.52 -15.74
C ASN A 72 -0.69 -13.61 -16.71
N LYS A 73 -0.19 -14.84 -16.59
CA LYS A 73 -0.58 -15.96 -17.47
C LYS A 73 -1.84 -16.68 -16.98
N THR A 74 -2.36 -16.33 -15.80
CA THR A 74 -3.57 -16.93 -15.24
C THR A 74 -4.69 -16.89 -16.29
N PRO A 75 -5.19 -18.06 -16.72
CA PRO A 75 -6.22 -18.14 -17.74
C PRO A 75 -7.54 -17.61 -17.18
N LEU A 76 -8.26 -16.87 -18.01
CA LEU A 76 -9.57 -16.33 -17.68
C LEU A 76 -10.64 -17.14 -18.40
N LYS A 77 -11.79 -17.33 -17.76
CA LYS A 77 -13.01 -17.89 -18.32
C LYS A 77 -14.00 -16.77 -18.60
N GLU A 78 -15.04 -17.10 -19.36
CA GLU A 78 -16.13 -16.18 -19.59
C GLU A 78 -16.90 -15.91 -18.29
N SER A 79 -17.21 -14.63 -18.02
CA SER A 79 -17.81 -14.14 -16.79
C SER A 79 -16.93 -14.17 -15.54
N ASP A 80 -15.61 -14.41 -15.66
CA ASP A 80 -14.69 -14.23 -14.53
C ASP A 80 -14.66 -12.77 -14.07
N GLU A 81 -14.43 -12.58 -12.77
CA GLU A 81 -14.28 -11.27 -12.15
C GLU A 81 -12.82 -11.00 -11.79
N ILE A 82 -12.28 -9.90 -12.30
CA ILE A 82 -10.96 -9.39 -11.94
C ILE A 82 -11.13 -8.23 -10.96
N ARG A 83 -10.53 -8.30 -9.78
CA ARG A 83 -10.49 -7.19 -8.81
C ARG A 83 -9.10 -6.59 -8.73
N ILE A 84 -9.01 -5.27 -8.92
CA ILE A 84 -7.78 -4.51 -8.71
C ILE A 84 -7.83 -3.89 -7.32
N ILE A 85 -6.92 -4.32 -6.44
CA ILE A 85 -6.85 -3.84 -5.06
C ILE A 85 -5.49 -3.17 -4.82
N PRO A 86 -5.43 -1.82 -4.83
CA PRO A 86 -4.24 -1.10 -4.44
C PRO A 86 -4.06 -1.17 -2.92
N SER A 87 -2.87 -1.50 -2.47
CA SER A 87 -2.43 -1.29 -1.09
C SER A 87 -2.23 0.22 -0.89
N ILE A 88 -3.26 0.89 -0.36
CA ILE A 88 -3.24 2.34 -0.14
C ILE A 88 -2.80 2.61 1.29
N ALA A 89 -1.61 3.19 1.44
CA ALA A 89 -1.28 3.90 2.67
C ALA A 89 -2.12 5.19 2.72
N GLY A 90 -2.99 5.32 3.72
CA GLY A 90 -3.71 6.57 3.99
C GLY A 90 -2.77 7.66 4.56
N GLY A 91 -3.24 8.90 4.59
CA GLY A 91 -2.50 10.03 5.19
C GLY A 91 -3.04 11.40 4.76
N SER A 92 -2.51 12.47 5.36
CA SER A 92 -2.79 13.84 4.94
C SER A 92 -1.56 14.41 4.25
N ALA A 93 -1.75 15.07 3.10
CA ALA A 93 -0.69 15.81 2.40
C ALA A 93 -0.35 17.15 3.07
N ALA A 94 -0.88 17.41 4.27
CA ALA A 94 -0.60 18.63 5.02
C ALA A 94 0.91 18.84 5.11
N VAL A 95 1.35 20.04 4.68
CA VAL A 95 2.74 20.46 4.78
C VAL A 95 3.11 20.40 6.26
N ALA A 96 3.98 19.46 6.58
CA ALA A 96 4.42 19.30 7.94
C ALA A 96 5.22 20.57 8.34
N PRO A 97 5.20 20.97 9.63
CA PRO A 97 5.91 22.16 10.07
C PRO A 97 7.39 22.13 9.67
N ASN A 98 8.06 23.29 9.61
CA ASN A 98 9.52 23.32 9.47
C ASN A 98 10.14 22.58 10.66
N VAL A 99 10.50 21.33 10.42
CA VAL A 99 11.10 20.42 11.38
C VAL A 99 12.55 20.26 10.97
N GLU A 100 13.46 20.39 11.93
CA GLU A 100 14.88 20.16 11.74
C GLU A 100 15.33 18.99 12.63
N LEU A 101 16.34 18.23 12.20
CA LEU A 101 16.97 17.23 13.05
C LEU A 101 17.96 17.90 13.99
N ARG A 102 17.87 17.58 15.27
CA ARG A 102 18.88 17.94 16.26
C ARG A 102 20.15 17.09 16.03
N PRO A 103 21.33 17.52 16.52
CA PRO A 103 22.56 16.76 16.38
C PRO A 103 22.49 15.31 16.89
N ASP A 104 21.78 15.06 17.99
CA ASP A 104 21.56 13.72 18.54
C ASP A 104 20.71 12.84 17.60
N GLU A 105 19.73 13.42 16.93
CA GLU A 105 18.90 12.73 15.95
C GLU A 105 19.67 12.43 14.67
N ILE A 106 20.53 13.35 14.21
CA ILE A 106 21.43 13.10 13.06
C ILE A 106 22.32 11.90 13.35
N LEU A 107 22.90 11.82 14.55
CA LEU A 107 23.71 10.68 14.96
C LEU A 107 22.88 9.38 15.00
N ARG A 108 21.70 9.43 15.62
CA ARG A 108 20.78 8.30 15.75
C ARG A 108 20.32 7.74 14.40
N TYR A 109 20.01 8.61 13.44
CA TYR A 109 19.49 8.25 12.12
C TYR A 109 20.57 8.22 11.03
N SER A 110 21.85 8.27 11.41
CA SER A 110 22.99 8.29 10.46
C SER A 110 22.91 7.23 9.36
N ARG A 111 22.47 6.00 9.71
CA ARG A 111 22.28 4.92 8.73
C ARG A 111 21.10 5.14 7.79
N HIS A 112 20.03 5.81 8.22
CA HIS A 112 18.90 6.16 7.35
C HIS A 112 19.26 7.33 6.43
N LEU A 113 20.02 8.30 6.93
CA LEU A 113 20.42 9.49 6.17
C LEU A 113 21.31 9.16 4.96
N ILE A 114 22.04 8.06 4.99
CA ILE A 114 22.87 7.59 3.88
C ILE A 114 22.11 6.69 2.88
N MET A 115 20.89 6.25 3.20
CA MET A 115 20.08 5.42 2.29
C MET A 115 19.52 6.29 1.16
N PRO A 116 19.76 5.95 -0.12
CA PRO A 116 19.27 6.73 -1.26
C PRO A 116 17.74 6.95 -1.25
N GLU A 117 16.98 5.97 -0.77
CA GLU A 117 15.51 5.99 -0.76
C GLU A 117 14.92 6.80 0.40
N VAL A 118 15.73 7.16 1.40
CA VAL A 118 15.29 7.93 2.58
C VAL A 118 15.98 9.29 2.60
N GLY A 119 17.30 9.31 2.78
CA GLY A 119 18.09 10.54 2.86
C GLY A 119 17.64 11.51 3.96
N MET A 120 18.15 12.73 3.90
CA MET A 120 17.73 13.82 4.81
C MET A 120 16.25 14.16 4.62
N GLU A 121 15.79 14.27 3.38
CA GLU A 121 14.41 14.65 3.07
C GLU A 121 13.40 13.64 3.63
N GLY A 122 13.64 12.35 3.44
CA GLY A 122 12.77 11.29 3.96
C GLY A 122 12.78 11.24 5.49
N GLN A 123 13.95 11.43 6.14
CA GLN A 123 14.02 11.45 7.60
C GLN A 123 13.28 12.66 8.19
N LEU A 124 13.35 13.82 7.54
CA LEU A 124 12.57 15.01 7.92
C LEU A 124 11.06 14.77 7.75
N LYS A 125 10.65 14.13 6.65
CA LYS A 125 9.25 13.72 6.44
C LYS A 125 8.76 12.79 7.55
N LEU A 126 9.57 11.81 7.95
CA LEU A 126 9.25 10.91 9.07
C LEU A 126 9.10 11.70 10.37
N LYS A 127 10.07 12.56 10.71
CA LYS A 127 10.00 13.37 11.94
C LYS A 127 8.77 14.28 11.97
N ALA A 128 8.36 14.79 10.83
CA ALA A 128 7.21 15.68 10.75
C ALA A 128 5.87 14.91 10.70
N ALA A 129 5.90 13.59 10.45
CA ALA A 129 4.73 12.74 10.37
C ALA A 129 4.04 12.55 11.73
N ARG A 130 2.72 12.35 11.64
CA ARG A 130 1.86 12.01 12.77
C ARG A 130 1.08 10.76 12.43
N VAL A 131 1.20 9.72 13.25
CA VAL A 131 0.52 8.45 13.05
C VAL A 131 -0.39 8.18 14.25
N LEU A 132 -1.60 7.70 13.98
CA LEU A 132 -2.52 7.17 15.00
C LEU A 132 -2.65 5.66 14.78
N THR A 133 -2.18 4.88 15.75
CA THR A 133 -2.34 3.43 15.78
C THR A 133 -3.55 3.08 16.65
N ILE A 134 -4.54 2.42 16.06
CA ILE A 134 -5.74 1.94 16.77
C ILE A 134 -5.59 0.44 16.99
N GLY A 135 -5.57 0.04 18.26
CA GLY A 135 -5.19 -1.27 18.76
C GLY A 135 -3.68 -1.39 18.94
N ALA A 136 -3.23 -1.77 20.14
CA ALA A 136 -1.82 -2.05 20.44
C ALA A 136 -1.51 -3.55 20.60
N GLY A 137 -2.38 -4.40 20.06
CA GLY A 137 -2.23 -5.87 20.02
C GLY A 137 -1.10 -6.38 19.12
N GLY A 138 -1.26 -7.60 18.60
CA GLY A 138 -0.23 -8.32 17.85
C GLY A 138 0.36 -7.63 16.61
N LEU A 139 -0.34 -6.66 16.04
CA LEU A 139 0.16 -5.85 14.92
C LEU A 139 0.52 -4.43 15.36
N GLY A 140 -0.29 -3.83 16.23
CA GLY A 140 -0.09 -2.46 16.70
C GLY A 140 1.17 -2.29 17.53
N SER A 141 1.47 -3.24 18.42
CA SER A 141 2.68 -3.25 19.23
C SER A 141 3.98 -3.20 18.40
N PRO A 142 4.24 -4.15 17.48
CA PRO A 142 5.44 -4.09 16.65
C PRO A 142 5.42 -2.90 15.69
N LEU A 143 4.26 -2.50 15.15
CA LEU A 143 4.16 -1.32 14.29
C LEU A 143 4.61 -0.05 15.02
N ALA A 144 4.13 0.17 16.24
CA ALA A 144 4.50 1.33 17.05
C ALA A 144 6.00 1.36 17.37
N LEU A 145 6.60 0.20 17.66
CA LEU A 145 8.04 0.06 17.85
C LEU A 145 8.80 0.53 16.61
N TYR A 146 8.45 0.00 15.42
CA TYR A 146 9.14 0.33 14.17
C TYR A 146 8.91 1.78 13.73
N LEU A 147 7.71 2.33 13.88
CA LEU A 147 7.43 3.73 13.57
C LEU A 147 8.24 4.68 14.45
N THR A 148 8.34 4.38 15.74
CA THR A 148 9.16 5.15 16.68
C THR A 148 10.65 5.04 16.33
N ALA A 149 11.13 3.82 16.02
CA ALA A 149 12.52 3.58 15.63
C ALA A 149 12.89 4.28 14.32
N ALA A 150 11.97 4.31 13.35
CA ALA A 150 12.12 5.02 12.09
C ALA A 150 12.18 6.56 12.26
N GLY A 151 11.70 7.07 13.40
CA GLY A 151 11.73 8.49 13.73
C GLY A 151 10.45 9.24 13.39
N VAL A 152 9.29 8.58 13.42
CA VAL A 152 7.98 9.27 13.39
C VAL A 152 7.88 10.22 14.58
N GLY A 153 7.67 11.51 14.34
CA GLY A 153 7.75 12.52 15.41
C GLY A 153 6.54 12.57 16.33
N LYS A 154 5.36 12.11 15.88
CA LYS A 154 4.19 11.95 16.76
C LYS A 154 3.49 10.63 16.50
N LEU A 155 3.49 9.77 17.51
CA LEU A 155 2.71 8.54 17.52
C LEU A 155 1.61 8.65 18.59
N GLY A 156 0.36 8.59 18.17
CA GLY A 156 -0.78 8.36 19.04
C GLY A 156 -1.14 6.89 19.04
N ILE A 157 -1.40 6.32 20.21
CA ILE A 157 -1.85 4.93 20.34
C ILE A 157 -3.19 4.95 21.07
N VAL A 158 -4.18 4.28 20.52
CA VAL A 158 -5.49 4.07 21.13
C VAL A 158 -5.69 2.57 21.24
N ASP A 159 -5.61 2.04 22.45
CA ASP A 159 -5.85 0.62 22.70
C ASP A 159 -7.00 0.44 23.67
N PHE A 160 -7.92 -0.47 23.33
CA PHE A 160 -9.11 -0.77 24.13
C PHE A 160 -9.04 -2.16 24.77
N ASP A 161 -7.97 -2.90 24.49
CA ASP A 161 -7.83 -4.29 24.92
C ASP A 161 -7.32 -4.40 26.36
N VAL A 162 -7.70 -5.48 27.04
CA VAL A 162 -7.19 -5.82 28.37
C VAL A 162 -6.20 -6.98 28.21
N VAL A 163 -4.96 -6.78 28.64
CA VAL A 163 -3.94 -7.82 28.55
C VAL A 163 -4.23 -8.95 29.53
N ASP A 164 -4.20 -10.17 29.03
CA ASP A 164 -4.34 -11.40 29.82
C ASP A 164 -3.32 -12.46 29.36
N LEU A 165 -3.17 -13.54 30.14
CA LEU A 165 -2.19 -14.59 29.88
C LEU A 165 -2.34 -15.27 28.51
N THR A 166 -3.54 -15.29 27.94
CA THR A 166 -3.82 -15.92 26.63
C THR A 166 -3.43 -15.04 25.45
N ASN A 167 -3.24 -13.74 25.70
CA ASN A 167 -2.90 -12.75 24.69
C ASN A 167 -1.53 -12.08 24.88
N LEU A 168 -0.85 -12.30 26.01
CA LEU A 168 0.44 -11.69 26.35
C LEU A 168 1.55 -11.89 25.31
N GLN A 169 1.61 -13.05 24.65
CA GLN A 169 2.65 -13.42 23.67
C GLN A 169 2.75 -12.48 22.45
N ARG A 170 1.73 -11.65 22.22
CA ARG A 170 1.66 -10.72 21.08
C ARG A 170 1.59 -9.25 21.50
N GLN A 171 1.70 -8.96 22.80
CA GLN A 171 1.50 -7.64 23.40
C GLN A 171 2.86 -7.00 23.79
N ILE A 172 3.77 -6.83 22.84
CA ILE A 172 5.19 -6.44 23.09
C ILE A 172 5.34 -5.10 23.84
N LEU A 173 4.39 -4.18 23.71
CA LEU A 173 4.43 -2.88 24.38
C LEU A 173 4.01 -2.90 25.86
N HIS A 174 3.39 -4.00 26.33
CA HIS A 174 2.88 -4.16 27.70
C HIS A 174 3.89 -4.90 28.57
#